data_AF-A0A7J5ECP6-F1
#
_entry.id   AF-A0A7J5ECP6-F1
#
_cell.length_a   1.000
_cell.length_b   1.000
_cell.length_c   1.000
_cell.angle_alpha   90.00
_cell.angle_beta   90.00
_cell.angle_gamma   90.00
#
_symmetry.space_group_name_H-M   'P 1'
#
loop_
_entity.id
_entity.type
_entity.pdbx_description
1 polymer ?
#
loop_
_entity_poly.entity_id
_entity_poly.type
_entity_poly.pdbx_seq_one_letter_code
_entity_poly.pdbx_strand_id
1 'polypeptide(L)'
;MVITMYTEEDFIMISALQHYVYCPRQCGLIHVDDAWQENLFTTRGNIMHEKVDTDTYETRGNIKTVRGLRIHSFHYGIVGRCDVVEFREEKSGKVVVPIEFKSGEPKNNISDKV
;
A
#
# COMPACT_ATOMS: atom_id res chain seq x y z
N MET A 1 5.48 29.69 7.38
CA MET A 1 4.63 28.55 7.76
C MET A 1 5.54 27.53 8.42
N VAL A 2 5.37 27.25 9.71
CA VAL A 2 6.08 26.13 10.33
C VAL A 2 5.34 24.88 9.88
N ILE A 3 6.00 24.04 9.06
CA ILE A 3 5.46 22.72 8.73
C ILE A 3 5.76 21.86 9.95
N THR A 4 4.81 21.72 10.86
CA THR A 4 4.85 20.67 11.88
C THR A 4 4.78 19.34 11.15
N MET A 5 5.86 18.57 11.19
CA MET A 5 5.85 17.17 10.77
C MET A 5 5.02 16.36 11.76
N TYR A 6 4.33 15.35 11.25
CA TYR A 6 3.66 14.36 12.07
C TYR A 6 4.70 13.52 12.83
N THR A 7 4.29 12.94 13.94
CA THR A 7 5.05 11.91 14.66
C THR A 7 4.54 10.52 14.27
N GLU A 8 5.26 9.46 14.65
CA GLU A 8 4.81 8.10 14.37
C GLU A 8 3.46 7.76 15.03
N GLU A 9 3.16 8.37 16.17
CA GLU A 9 1.88 8.20 16.87
C GLU A 9 0.69 8.79 16.09
N ASP A 10 0.96 9.73 15.19
CA ASP A 10 -0.05 10.35 14.32
C ASP A 10 -0.29 9.56 13.03
N PHE A 11 0.49 8.50 12.77
CA PHE A 11 0.43 7.80 11.49
C PHE A 11 -0.87 7.02 11.32
N ILE A 12 -1.46 7.15 10.13
CA ILE A 12 -2.54 6.29 9.67
C ILE A 12 -2.04 5.34 8.57
N MET A 13 -2.70 4.20 8.45
CA MET A 13 -2.42 3.26 7.36
C MET A 13 -2.76 3.90 6.00
N ILE A 14 -1.88 3.78 5.01
CA ILE A 14 -2.14 4.25 3.63
C ILE A 14 -3.43 3.64 3.07
N SER A 15 -3.70 2.37 3.39
CA SER A 15 -4.93 1.67 3.01
C SER A 15 -6.21 2.30 3.58
N ALA A 16 -6.13 3.08 4.67
CA ALA A 16 -7.26 3.81 5.22
C ALA A 16 -7.83 4.83 4.23
N LEU A 17 -6.99 5.44 3.36
CA LEU A 17 -7.45 6.37 2.32
C LEU A 17 -8.39 5.65 1.34
N GLN A 18 -7.98 4.49 0.86
CA GLN A 18 -8.77 3.67 -0.07
C GLN A 18 -10.05 3.13 0.61
N HIS A 19 -9.97 2.69 1.86
CA HIS A 19 -11.14 2.23 2.62
C HIS A 19 -12.15 3.36 2.85
N TYR A 20 -11.67 4.57 3.17
CA TYR A 20 -12.54 5.73 3.39
C TYR A 20 -13.25 6.14 2.11
N VAL A 21 -12.53 6.19 0.98
CA VAL A 21 -13.10 6.52 -0.34
C VAL A 21 -14.11 5.45 -0.79
N TYR A 22 -13.89 4.19 -0.46
CA TYR A 22 -14.86 3.13 -0.72
C TYR A 22 -16.10 3.26 0.17
N CYS A 23 -15.92 3.37 1.49
CA CYS A 23 -16.99 3.55 2.46
C CYS A 23 -16.43 4.01 3.83
N PRO A 24 -16.76 5.22 4.31
CA PRO A 24 -16.31 5.72 5.62
C PRO A 24 -16.67 4.80 6.80
N ARG A 25 -17.86 4.18 6.75
CA ARG A 25 -18.28 3.19 7.76
C ARG A 25 -17.36 1.95 7.75
N GLN A 26 -17.01 1.43 6.58
CA GLN A 26 -16.09 0.29 6.48
C GLN A 26 -14.70 0.68 6.98
N CYS A 27 -14.23 1.89 6.66
CA CYS A 27 -12.95 2.40 7.16
C CYS A 27 -12.91 2.44 8.70
N GLY A 28 -13.98 2.94 9.34
CA GLY A 28 -14.08 2.95 10.81
C GLY A 28 -14.07 1.54 11.41
N LEU A 29 -14.86 0.62 10.83
CA LEU A 29 -14.88 -0.77 11.28
C LEU A 29 -13.48 -1.42 11.19
N ILE A 30 -12.74 -1.16 10.11
CA ILE A 30 -11.41 -1.74 9.90
C ILE A 30 -10.34 -1.10 10.80
N HIS A 31 -10.27 0.24 10.83
CA HIS A 31 -9.11 0.96 11.40
C HIS A 31 -9.36 1.53 12.81
N VAL A 32 -10.60 1.62 13.27
CA VAL A 32 -10.95 2.12 14.61
C VAL A 32 -11.46 1.00 15.51
N ASP A 33 -12.38 0.17 15.00
CA ASP A 33 -13.03 -0.88 15.78
C ASP A 33 -12.27 -2.23 15.73
N ASP A 34 -11.21 -2.32 14.91
CA ASP A 34 -10.45 -3.56 14.62
C ASP A 34 -11.37 -4.74 14.22
N ALA A 35 -12.52 -4.42 13.61
CA ALA A 35 -13.56 -5.34 13.23
C ALA A 35 -13.27 -5.91 11.84
N TRP A 36 -12.26 -6.78 11.76
CA TRP A 36 -11.93 -7.51 10.54
C TRP A 36 -12.61 -8.89 10.50
N GLN A 37 -13.57 -9.06 9.60
CA GLN A 37 -14.10 -10.37 9.24
C GLN A 37 -13.41 -10.84 7.97
N GLU A 38 -12.61 -11.91 8.07
CA GLU A 38 -12.08 -12.57 6.88
C GLU A 38 -13.25 -13.02 6.01
N ASN A 39 -13.20 -12.61 4.74
CA ASN A 39 -14.16 -13.05 3.73
C ASN A 39 -13.38 -13.63 2.54
N LEU A 40 -14.10 -14.33 1.66
CA LEU A 40 -13.51 -15.01 0.51
C LEU A 40 -12.61 -14.11 -0.36
N PHE A 41 -12.93 -12.82 -0.48
CA PHE A 41 -12.14 -11.87 -1.26
C PHE A 41 -10.84 -11.49 -0.54
N THR A 42 -10.92 -11.27 0.78
CA THR A 42 -9.74 -11.05 1.62
C THR A 42 -8.82 -12.27 1.64
N THR A 43 -9.37 -13.48 1.78
CA THR A 43 -8.57 -14.72 1.76
C THR A 43 -7.92 -14.95 0.40
N ARG A 44 -8.63 -14.65 -0.70
CA ARG A 44 -8.04 -14.72 -2.06
C ARG A 44 -6.94 -13.68 -2.28
N GLY A 45 -7.15 -12.45 -1.79
CA GLY A 45 -6.13 -11.41 -1.74
C GLY A 45 -4.92 -11.92 -0.97
N ASN A 46 -5.10 -12.38 0.26
CA ASN A 46 -4.03 -12.91 1.10
C ASN A 46 -3.27 -14.06 0.45
N ILE A 47 -3.93 -15.03 -0.20
CA ILE A 47 -3.25 -16.13 -0.92
C ILE A 47 -2.46 -15.61 -2.14
N MET A 48 -2.95 -14.56 -2.80
CA MET A 48 -2.23 -13.90 -3.90
C MET A 48 -1.02 -13.12 -3.37
N HIS A 49 -1.19 -12.41 -2.25
CA HIS A 49 -0.12 -11.70 -1.57
C HIS A 49 0.88 -12.69 -0.97
N GLU A 50 0.51 -13.83 -0.39
CA GLU A 50 1.42 -14.84 0.19
C GLU A 50 2.49 -15.34 -0.80
N LYS A 51 2.18 -15.39 -2.10
CA LYS A 51 3.17 -15.70 -3.15
C LYS A 51 4.13 -14.55 -3.44
N VAL A 52 3.75 -13.34 -3.08
CA VAL A 52 4.49 -12.08 -3.20
C VAL A 52 5.14 -11.67 -1.86
N ASP A 53 4.65 -12.20 -0.73
CA ASP A 53 4.89 -11.71 0.64
C ASP A 53 6.14 -12.26 1.31
N THR A 54 7.02 -12.90 0.55
CA THR A 54 8.39 -13.07 1.00
C THR A 54 9.08 -11.71 0.92
N ASP A 55 9.49 -11.14 2.07
CA ASP A 55 10.35 -9.95 2.18
C ASP A 55 11.68 -10.23 1.43
N THR A 56 11.61 -10.08 0.11
CA THR A 56 12.62 -10.50 -0.86
C THR A 56 12.84 -9.39 -1.83
N TYR A 57 14.05 -9.38 -2.38
CA TYR A 57 14.38 -8.54 -3.50
C TYR A 57 15.08 -9.38 -4.56
N GLU A 58 14.90 -8.98 -5.80
CA GLU A 58 15.70 -9.47 -6.92
C GLU A 58 16.27 -8.28 -7.67
N THR A 59 17.36 -8.51 -8.40
CA THR A 59 17.95 -7.51 -9.28
C THR A 59 18.20 -8.16 -10.63
N ARG A 60 17.64 -7.57 -11.68
CA ARG A 60 17.80 -8.01 -13.07
C ARG A 60 18.21 -6.80 -13.90
N GLY A 61 19.45 -6.80 -14.38
CA GLY A 61 20.01 -5.65 -15.08
C GLY A 61 19.99 -4.40 -14.19
N ASN A 62 19.32 -3.34 -14.66
CA ASN A 62 19.21 -2.05 -13.99
C ASN A 62 17.92 -1.89 -13.15
N ILE A 63 17.19 -2.99 -12.90
CA ILE A 63 15.95 -2.98 -12.13
C ILE A 63 16.15 -3.80 -10.85
N LYS A 64 15.97 -3.16 -9.69
CA LYS A 64 15.83 -3.83 -8.39
C LYS A 64 14.36 -3.86 -8.00
N THR A 65 13.81 -5.06 -7.86
CA THR A 65 12.43 -5.28 -7.47
C THR A 65 12.39 -5.71 -6.01
N VAL A 66 11.65 -4.97 -5.17
CA VAL A 66 11.48 -5.27 -3.75
C VAL A 66 10.02 -5.56 -3.49
N ARG A 67 9.72 -6.66 -2.78
CA ARG A 67 8.35 -7.06 -2.43
C ARG A 67 8.07 -6.78 -0.95
N GLY A 68 6.84 -6.44 -0.63
CA GLY A 68 6.40 -6.22 0.76
C GLY A 68 7.07 -5.03 1.45
N LEU A 69 7.49 -4.01 0.69
CA LEU A 69 8.27 -2.89 1.22
C LEU A 69 7.45 -2.04 2.19
N ARG A 70 7.89 -1.97 3.45
CA ARG A 70 7.32 -1.05 4.46
C ARG A 70 7.74 0.39 4.16
N ILE A 71 6.79 1.32 4.16
CA ILE A 71 7.00 2.73 3.84
C ILE A 71 6.30 3.64 4.87
N HIS A 72 6.80 4.86 5.01
CA HIS A 72 6.16 5.90 5.83
C HIS A 72 6.47 7.30 5.30
N SER A 73 5.71 8.30 5.72
CA SER A 73 5.99 9.72 5.48
C SER A 73 5.58 10.57 6.68
N PHE A 74 6.57 11.17 7.36
CA PHE A 74 6.35 12.17 8.42
C PHE A 74 5.70 13.46 7.91
N HIS A 75 5.83 13.76 6.61
CA HIS A 75 5.19 14.93 6.03
C HIS A 75 3.67 14.74 5.88
N TYR A 76 3.24 13.52 5.55
CA TYR A 76 1.83 13.21 5.33
C TYR A 76 1.15 12.47 6.50
N GLY A 77 1.92 11.99 7.48
CA GLY A 77 1.36 11.24 8.60
C GLY A 77 0.84 9.86 8.17
N ILE A 78 1.53 9.18 7.26
CA ILE A 78 1.08 7.91 6.69
C ILE A 78 2.14 6.82 6.82
N VAL A 79 1.68 5.58 7.04
CA VAL A 79 2.49 4.36 7.09
C VAL A 79 1.81 3.25 6.29
N GLY A 80 2.57 2.32 5.74
CA GLY A 80 1.96 1.19 5.05
C GLY A 80 2.98 0.22 4.46
N ARG A 81 2.48 -0.61 3.55
CA ARG A 81 3.26 -1.61 2.84
C ARG A 81 2.89 -1.56 1.36
N CYS A 82 3.90 -1.56 0.50
CA CYS A 82 3.71 -1.75 -0.94
C CYS A 82 3.88 -3.23 -1.28
N ASP A 83 3.02 -3.75 -2.16
CA ASP A 83 3.17 -5.09 -2.72
C ASP A 83 4.53 -5.27 -3.39
N VAL A 84 4.83 -4.39 -4.36
CA VAL A 84 6.08 -4.39 -5.11
C VAL A 84 6.53 -2.97 -5.39
N VAL A 85 7.83 -2.72 -5.26
CA VAL A 85 8.46 -1.47 -5.67
C VAL A 85 9.66 -1.80 -6.56
N GLU A 86 9.67 -1.22 -7.74
CA GLU A 86 10.81 -1.28 -8.65
C GLU A 86 11.64 0.00 -8.55
N PHE A 87 12.93 -0.19 -8.27
CA PHE A 87 13.94 0.85 -8.34
C PHE A 87 14.71 0.65 -9.65
N ARG A 88 14.59 1.62 -10.56
CA ARG A 88 15.17 1.56 -11.90
C ARG A 88 16.27 2.61 -12.04
N GLU A 89 17.41 2.22 -12.57
CA GLU A 89 18.44 3.16 -13.00
C GLU A 89 18.23 3.49 -14.48
N GLU A 90 17.78 4.70 -14.77
CA GLU A 90 17.57 5.20 -16.13
C GLU A 90 18.60 6.29 -16.47
N LYS A 91 18.74 6.63 -17.75
CA LYS A 91 19.67 7.68 -18.20
C LYS A 91 19.37 9.05 -17.58
N SER A 92 18.10 9.30 -17.25
CA SER A 92 17.61 10.53 -16.61
C SER A 92 17.74 10.53 -15.09
N GLY A 93 18.14 9.41 -14.48
CA GLY A 93 18.27 9.24 -13.04
C GLY A 93 17.55 8.01 -12.51
N LYS A 94 17.41 7.96 -11.19
CA LYS A 94 16.73 6.86 -10.49
C LYS A 94 15.22 7.07 -10.51
N VAL A 95 14.48 6.07 -10.99
CA VAL A 95 13.01 6.05 -11.00
C VAL A 95 12.52 5.02 -9.98
N VAL A 96 11.50 5.38 -9.19
CA VAL A 96 10.86 4.49 -8.21
C VAL A 96 9.42 4.27 -8.63
N VAL A 97 9.06 3.03 -8.90
CA VAL A 97 7.74 2.66 -9.43
C VAL A 97 7.05 1.70 -8.44
N PRO A 98 6.01 2.13 -7.72
CA PRO A 98 5.17 1.22 -6.97
C PRO A 98 4.26 0.42 -7.92
N ILE A 99 4.09 -0.87 -7.63
CA ILE A 99 3.25 -1.78 -8.40
C ILE A 99 2.31 -2.47 -7.40
N GLU A 100 1.01 -2.23 -7.57
CA GLU A 100 -0.06 -2.81 -6.76
C GLU A 100 -0.76 -3.92 -7.54
N PHE A 101 -0.92 -5.10 -6.94
CA PHE A 101 -1.64 -6.21 -7.57
C PHE A 101 -3.10 -6.21 -7.12
N LYS A 102 -4.02 -5.97 -8.05
CA LYS A 102 -5.47 -6.07 -7.79
C LYS A 102 -6.04 -7.33 -8.42
N SER A 103 -6.82 -8.08 -7.65
CA SER A 103 -7.58 -9.23 -8.15
C SER A 103 -9.06 -8.86 -8.29
N GLY A 104 -9.69 -9.23 -9.41
CA GLY A 104 -11.11 -9.02 -9.67
C GLY A 104 -11.43 -7.88 -10.64
N GLU A 105 -12.73 -7.65 -10.84
CA GLU A 105 -13.24 -6.56 -11.68
C GLU A 105 -12.97 -5.20 -11.01
N PRO A 106 -12.63 -4.15 -11.80
CA PRO A 106 -12.52 -2.79 -11.28
C PRO A 106 -13.81 -2.34 -10.58
N LYS A 107 -13.68 -1.64 -9.46
CA LYS A 107 -14.80 -1.03 -8.76
C LYS A 107 -15.36 0.14 -9.57
N ASN A 108 -16.68 0.34 -9.47
CA ASN A 108 -17.40 1.44 -10.14
C ASN A 108 -17.05 2.85 -9.62
N ASN A 109 -16.28 2.95 -8.54
CA ASN A 109 -15.86 4.22 -7.94
C ASN A 109 -14.34 4.41 -8.07
N ILE A 110 -13.83 5.53 -7.54
CA ILE A 110 -12.42 5.87 -7.64
C ILE A 110 -11.53 5.12 -6.64
N SER A 111 -12.07 4.25 -5.78
CA SER A 111 -11.26 3.64 -4.72
C SER A 111 -10.12 2.79 -5.27
N ASP A 112 -10.25 2.26 -6.49
CA ASP A 112 -9.16 1.51 -7.14
C ASP A 112 -8.05 2.40 -7.72
N LYS A 113 -8.24 3.72 -7.73
CA LYS A 113 -7.27 4.72 -8.21
C LYS A 113 -6.60 5.49 -7.06
N VAL A 114 -6.95 5.15 -5.82
CA VAL A 114 -6.35 5.66 -4.58
C VAL A 114 -5.18 4.75 -4.22
#